data_AF-A0A7X7X8I7-F1
#
_entry.id   AF-A0A7X7X8I7-F1
#
_cell.length_a   1.000
_cell.length_b   1.000
_cell.length_c   1.000
_cell.angle_alpha   90.00
_cell.angle_beta   90.00
_cell.angle_gamma   90.00
#
_symmetry.space_group_name_H-M   'P 1'
#
loop_
_entity.id
_entity.type
_entity.pdbx_description
1 polymer ?
#
loop_
_entity_poly.entity_id
_entity_poly.type
_entity_poly.pdbx_seq_one_letter_code
_entity_poly.pdbx_strand_id
1 'polypeptide(L)'
;VGIAVASATDVAKAAASLVLTKEGLSNILDAVKSSRRIYQRMLTYTLNKIIKTFQIALFLSLGFVLTREFVVTPLLIILLLFANDFVTMSLATDNVSYSRKPDRWKILPLMVASFWLALPVLLLSFGFFYVAKYVLHLPLDQLQTLMFVMLVFSGQANVYLVRERHHFWNSRPSRWMLLGTLVDIVLVGIFASQGILMTAIPLSYIAISLLVVALYVPCADWIKILIFKLIQIG
;
A
#
# COMPACT_ATOMS: atom_id res chain seq x y z
N VAL A 1 27.58 11.64 -8.03
CA VAL A 1 28.02 10.38 -7.38
C VAL A 1 29.42 10.09 -7.88
N GLY A 2 30.43 10.09 -7.00
CA GLY A 2 31.79 9.67 -7.37
C GLY A 2 31.87 8.14 -7.40
N ILE A 3 32.46 7.57 -8.46
CA ILE A 3 32.58 6.12 -8.65
C ILE A 3 34.07 5.77 -8.77
N ALA A 4 34.58 4.93 -7.87
CA ALA A 4 35.93 4.38 -7.96
C ALA A 4 35.94 3.02 -8.67
N VAL A 5 36.89 2.83 -9.59
CA VAL A 5 37.12 1.54 -10.27
C VAL A 5 37.86 0.56 -9.36
N ALA A 6 37.80 -0.74 -9.67
CA ALA A 6 38.41 -1.79 -8.85
C ALA A 6 39.92 -1.60 -8.64
N SER A 7 40.62 -1.08 -9.67
CA SER A 7 42.05 -0.78 -9.66
C SER A 7 42.42 0.59 -9.07
N ALA A 8 41.45 1.36 -8.59
CA ALA A 8 41.70 2.67 -7.99
C ALA A 8 42.48 2.55 -6.67
N THR A 9 43.23 3.59 -6.33
CA THR A 9 43.95 3.71 -5.06
C THR A 9 42.97 3.72 -3.88
N ASP A 10 43.45 3.30 -2.69
CA ASP A 10 42.59 3.23 -1.51
C ASP A 10 42.02 4.59 -1.10
N VAL A 11 42.77 5.67 -1.32
CA VAL A 11 42.29 7.04 -1.10
C VAL A 11 41.11 7.37 -2.03
N ALA A 12 41.20 6.98 -3.31
CA ALA A 12 40.11 7.19 -4.27
C ALA A 12 38.89 6.32 -3.95
N LYS A 13 39.10 5.07 -3.49
CA LYS A 13 38.02 4.18 -3.02
C LYS A 13 37.33 4.74 -1.76
N ALA A 14 38.10 5.25 -0.81
CA ALA A 14 37.58 5.85 0.42
C ALA A 14 36.80 7.15 0.17
N ALA A 15 37.18 7.93 -0.84
CA ALA A 15 36.48 9.17 -1.21
C ALA A 15 35.23 8.94 -2.08
N ALA A 16 35.07 7.77 -2.70
CA ALA A 16 33.98 7.49 -3.62
C ALA A 16 32.69 7.10 -2.89
N SER A 17 31.54 7.48 -3.48
CA SER A 17 30.22 7.07 -2.99
C SER A 17 29.85 5.65 -3.42
N LEU A 18 30.55 5.10 -4.42
CA LEU A 18 30.36 3.76 -4.95
C LEU A 18 31.70 3.21 -5.43
N VAL A 19 32.03 1.97 -5.03
CA VAL A 19 33.26 1.28 -5.42
C VAL A 19 32.91 0.06 -6.25
N LEU A 20 33.46 -0.04 -7.46
CA LEU A 20 33.31 -1.21 -8.31
C LEU A 20 34.22 -2.33 -7.81
N THR A 21 33.66 -3.49 -7.49
CA THR A 21 34.41 -4.66 -7.01
C THR A 21 34.91 -5.57 -8.14
N LYS A 22 34.42 -5.34 -9.36
CA LYS A 22 34.84 -6.04 -10.58
C LYS A 22 35.32 -5.03 -11.61
N GLU A 23 36.24 -5.45 -12.47
CA GLU A 23 36.72 -4.64 -13.58
C GLU A 23 35.63 -4.44 -14.66
N GLY A 24 35.74 -3.34 -15.41
CA GLY A 24 34.85 -3.01 -16.52
C GLY A 24 33.74 -1.99 -16.21
N LEU A 25 33.39 -1.18 -17.21
CA LEU A 25 32.34 -0.16 -17.12
C LEU A 25 30.92 -0.75 -17.13
N SER A 26 30.72 -2.02 -17.51
CA SER A 26 29.39 -2.66 -17.49
C SER A 26 28.79 -2.68 -16.08
N ASN A 27 29.63 -2.78 -15.04
CA ASN A 27 29.19 -2.76 -13.64
C ASN A 27 28.52 -1.43 -13.26
N ILE A 28 28.88 -0.33 -13.93
CA ILE A 28 28.21 0.97 -13.73
C ILE A 28 26.78 0.89 -14.26
N LEU A 29 26.57 0.26 -15.42
CA LEU A 29 25.23 0.08 -15.99
C LEU A 29 24.33 -0.73 -15.05
N ASP A 30 24.86 -1.81 -14.46
CA ASP A 30 24.11 -2.66 -13.53
C ASP A 30 23.82 -1.94 -12.21
N ALA A 31 24.75 -1.13 -11.71
CA ALA A 31 24.53 -0.25 -10.57
C ALA A 31 23.41 0.77 -10.86
N VAL A 32 23.42 1.41 -12.04
CA VAL A 32 22.36 2.34 -12.45
C VAL A 32 21.00 1.64 -12.58
N LYS A 33 20.93 0.46 -13.21
CA LYS A 33 19.68 -0.32 -13.32
C LYS A 33 19.13 -0.70 -11.94
N SER A 34 20.00 -1.15 -11.04
CA SER A 34 19.64 -1.52 -9.67
C SER A 34 19.14 -0.32 -8.86
N SER A 35 19.84 0.82 -8.97
CA SER A 35 19.44 2.08 -8.36
C SER A 35 18.04 2.52 -8.85
N ARG A 36 17.78 2.46 -10.17
CA ARG A 36 16.45 2.78 -10.73
C ARG A 36 15.35 1.83 -10.25
N ARG A 37 15.65 0.55 -10.06
CA ARG A 37 14.69 -0.42 -9.48
C ARG A 37 14.36 -0.08 -8.03
N ILE A 38 15.37 0.25 -7.22
CA ILE A 38 15.18 0.68 -5.83
C ILE A 38 14.35 1.97 -5.80
N TYR A 39 14.66 2.92 -6.69
CA TYR A 39 13.91 4.16 -6.80
C TYR A 39 12.42 3.94 -7.10
N GLN A 40 12.10 3.06 -8.05
CA GLN A 40 10.70 2.73 -8.37
C GLN A 40 9.98 2.04 -7.21
N ARG A 41 10.66 1.17 -6.46
CA ARG A 41 10.12 0.59 -5.21
C ARG A 41 9.84 1.66 -4.16
N MET A 42 10.75 2.61 -3.98
CA MET A 42 10.56 3.75 -3.06
C MET A 42 9.35 4.59 -3.47
N LEU A 43 9.18 4.90 -4.75
CA LEU A 43 8.02 5.63 -5.24
C LEU A 43 6.70 4.90 -4.92
N THR A 44 6.64 3.60 -5.20
CA THR A 44 5.46 2.78 -4.90
C THR A 44 5.16 2.74 -3.40
N TYR A 45 6.19 2.57 -2.57
CA TYR A 45 6.05 2.62 -1.11
C TYR A 45 5.52 3.98 -0.65
N THR A 46 6.12 5.09 -1.12
CA THR A 46 5.72 6.44 -0.73
C THR A 46 4.29 6.74 -1.15
N LEU A 47 3.91 6.37 -2.38
CA LEU A 47 2.56 6.57 -2.91
C LEU A 47 1.52 5.80 -2.07
N ASN A 48 1.79 4.53 -1.78
CA ASN A 48 0.93 3.71 -0.92
C ASN A 48 0.82 4.27 0.51
N LYS A 49 1.94 4.73 1.09
CA LYS A 49 1.95 5.34 2.43
C LYS A 49 1.12 6.61 2.48
N ILE A 50 1.25 7.50 1.48
CA ILE A 50 0.47 8.74 1.42
C ILE A 50 -1.03 8.45 1.24
N ILE A 51 -1.41 7.50 0.36
CA ILE A 51 -2.80 7.07 0.20
C ILE A 51 -3.38 6.61 1.54
N LYS A 52 -2.69 5.68 2.23
CA LYS A 52 -3.16 5.14 3.51
C LYS A 52 -3.30 6.23 4.57
N THR A 53 -2.36 7.17 4.63
CA THR A 53 -2.44 8.30 5.55
C THR A 53 -3.68 9.14 5.28
N PHE A 54 -3.96 9.51 4.02
CA PHE A 54 -5.17 10.25 3.69
C PHE A 54 -6.44 9.46 3.99
N GLN A 55 -6.50 8.19 3.58
CA GLN A 55 -7.65 7.31 3.84
C GLN A 55 -7.95 7.24 5.34
N ILE A 56 -6.99 6.82 6.15
CA ILE A 56 -7.20 6.58 7.59
C ILE A 56 -7.47 7.89 8.31
N ALA A 57 -6.67 8.94 8.06
CA ALA A 57 -6.85 10.22 8.76
C ALA A 57 -8.21 10.86 8.44
N LEU A 58 -8.61 10.91 7.17
CA LEU A 58 -9.90 11.47 6.76
C LEU A 58 -11.06 10.60 7.23
N PHE A 59 -10.95 9.28 7.11
CA PHE A 59 -12.01 8.37 7.51
C PHE A 59 -12.28 8.44 9.02
N LEU A 60 -11.24 8.42 9.86
CA LEU A 60 -11.41 8.50 11.31
C LEU A 60 -11.88 9.88 11.77
N SER A 61 -11.31 10.96 11.23
CA SER A 61 -11.67 12.32 11.63
C SER A 61 -13.09 12.69 11.20
N LEU A 62 -13.41 12.53 9.91
CA LEU A 62 -14.76 12.83 9.40
C LEU A 62 -15.78 11.84 9.95
N GLY A 63 -15.41 10.56 10.09
CA GLY A 63 -16.26 9.55 10.72
C GLY A 63 -16.67 9.94 12.14
N PHE A 64 -15.72 10.38 12.97
CA PHE A 64 -16.01 10.87 14.31
C PHE A 64 -16.87 12.14 14.30
N VAL A 65 -16.56 13.12 13.45
CA VAL A 65 -17.32 14.37 13.36
C VAL A 65 -18.77 14.13 12.96
N LEU A 66 -19.01 13.23 12.00
CA LEU A 66 -20.35 12.94 11.48
C LEU A 66 -21.18 12.08 12.44
N THR A 67 -20.55 11.14 13.14
CA THR A 67 -21.28 10.12 13.92
C THR A 67 -21.23 10.36 15.42
N ARG A 68 -20.34 11.25 15.88
CA ARG A 68 -20.01 11.51 17.30
C ARG A 68 -19.50 10.28 18.06
N GLU A 69 -19.14 9.22 17.34
CA GLU A 69 -18.64 7.96 17.88
C GLU A 69 -17.30 7.60 17.21
N PHE A 70 -16.46 6.85 17.91
CA PHE A 70 -15.25 6.31 17.30
C PHE A 70 -15.61 5.22 16.30
N VAL A 71 -15.32 5.46 15.02
CA VAL A 71 -15.58 4.48 13.94
C VAL A 71 -14.69 3.24 14.07
N VAL A 72 -13.50 3.41 14.64
CA VAL A 72 -12.55 2.34 14.97
C VAL A 72 -11.92 2.69 16.31
N THR A 73 -11.80 1.73 17.23
CA THR A 73 -11.19 1.99 18.55
C THR A 73 -9.68 2.18 18.44
N PRO A 74 -9.04 2.90 19.39
CA PRO A 74 -7.58 3.05 19.40
C PRO A 74 -6.83 1.71 19.40
N LEU A 75 -7.35 0.71 20.10
CA LEU A 75 -6.78 -0.64 20.10
C LEU A 75 -6.80 -1.26 18.69
N LEU A 76 -7.93 -1.16 17.98
CA LEU A 76 -8.05 -1.65 16.61
C LEU A 76 -7.14 -0.89 15.64
N ILE A 77 -6.88 0.40 15.87
CA ILE A 77 -5.89 1.16 15.10
C ILE A 77 -4.47 0.64 15.32
N ILE A 78 -4.12 0.28 16.56
CA ILE A 78 -2.81 -0.35 16.83
C ILE A 78 -2.69 -1.68 16.10
N LEU A 79 -3.73 -2.53 16.17
CA LEU A 79 -3.77 -3.80 15.43
C LEU A 79 -3.68 -3.57 13.91
N LEU A 80 -4.33 -2.51 13.40
CA LEU A 80 -4.32 -2.15 11.98
C LEU A 80 -2.90 -1.77 11.53
N LEU A 81 -2.13 -1.07 12.36
CA LEU A 81 -0.74 -0.74 12.07
C LEU A 81 0.11 -2.00 11.94
N PHE A 82 -0.03 -2.95 12.88
CA PHE A 82 0.70 -4.21 12.83
C PHE A 82 0.33 -5.05 11.59
N ALA A 83 -0.96 -5.22 11.30
CA ALA A 83 -1.42 -5.96 10.12
C ALA A 83 -0.88 -5.36 8.81
N ASN A 84 -0.89 -4.03 8.69
CA ASN A 84 -0.41 -3.33 7.50
C ASN A 84 1.12 -3.39 7.31
N ASP A 85 1.89 -3.46 8.39
CA ASP A 85 3.36 -3.42 8.32
C ASP A 85 3.92 -4.68 7.67
N PHE A 86 3.38 -5.87 7.97
CA PHE A 86 3.83 -7.13 7.35
C PHE A 86 3.75 -7.10 5.82
N VAL A 87 2.65 -6.54 5.29
CA VAL A 87 2.47 -6.46 3.83
C VAL A 87 3.25 -5.33 3.23
N THR A 88 3.41 -4.22 3.94
CA THR A 88 4.26 -3.13 3.48
C THR A 88 5.73 -3.56 3.41
N MET A 89 6.20 -4.40 4.33
CA MET A 89 7.54 -5.01 4.28
C MET A 89 7.71 -5.94 3.07
N SER A 90 6.67 -6.69 2.69
CA SER A 90 6.72 -7.57 1.52
C SER A 90 6.98 -6.81 0.20
N LEU A 91 6.62 -5.53 0.13
CA LEU A 91 6.86 -4.65 -1.02
C LEU A 91 8.36 -4.48 -1.33
N ALA A 92 9.23 -4.61 -0.35
CA ALA A 92 10.69 -4.56 -0.55
C ALA A 92 11.20 -5.71 -1.45
N THR A 93 10.50 -6.85 -1.45
CA THR A 93 10.83 -8.03 -2.25
C THR A 93 10.24 -8.00 -3.67
N ASP A 94 9.51 -6.94 -4.02
CA ASP A 94 8.70 -6.96 -5.22
C ASP A 94 9.50 -6.80 -6.54
N ASN A 95 9.00 -7.43 -7.59
CA ASN A 95 9.57 -7.44 -8.93
C ASN A 95 9.18 -6.17 -9.71
N VAL A 96 9.87 -5.08 -9.43
CA VAL A 96 9.65 -3.79 -10.10
C VAL A 96 10.59 -3.62 -11.29
N SER A 97 10.06 -3.14 -12.41
CA SER A 97 10.83 -2.78 -13.61
C SER A 97 11.59 -1.48 -13.38
N TYR A 98 12.78 -1.35 -13.97
CA TYR A 98 13.55 -0.11 -13.90
C TYR A 98 13.02 0.90 -14.93
N SER A 99 13.01 2.20 -14.58
CA SER A 99 12.67 3.25 -15.54
C SER A 99 13.72 3.39 -16.64
N ARG A 100 13.29 3.61 -17.88
CA ARG A 100 14.18 3.81 -19.03
C ARG A 100 14.84 5.19 -19.00
N LYS A 101 14.21 6.18 -18.36
CA LYS A 101 14.71 7.55 -18.22
C LYS A 101 15.12 7.82 -16.76
N PRO A 102 15.96 8.83 -16.50
CA PRO A 102 16.22 9.27 -15.13
C PRO A 102 14.93 9.86 -14.54
N ASP A 103 14.44 9.24 -13.47
CA ASP A 103 13.27 9.74 -12.75
C ASP A 103 13.69 10.90 -11.84
N ARG A 104 12.80 11.88 -11.66
CA ARG A 104 13.00 13.00 -10.74
C ARG A 104 11.97 12.94 -9.63
N TRP A 105 12.40 13.19 -8.40
CA TRP A 105 11.53 13.16 -7.24
C TRP A 105 10.67 14.42 -7.17
N LYS A 106 9.46 14.36 -7.72
CA LYS A 106 8.49 15.46 -7.65
C LYS A 106 7.45 15.17 -6.57
N ILE A 107 7.67 15.72 -5.37
CA ILE A 107 6.79 15.51 -4.20
C ILE A 107 5.35 15.93 -4.49
N LEU A 108 5.15 17.14 -5.05
CA LEU A 108 3.82 17.72 -5.17
C LEU A 108 2.91 16.89 -6.12
N PRO A 109 3.32 16.54 -7.36
CA PRO A 109 2.56 15.62 -8.21
C PRO A 109 2.27 14.27 -7.53
N LEU A 110 3.25 13.72 -6.80
CA LEU A 110 3.07 12.45 -6.09
C LEU A 110 2.00 12.55 -4.99
N MET A 111 2.00 13.64 -4.21
CA MET A 111 0.97 13.89 -3.20
C MET A 111 -0.41 14.08 -3.83
N VAL A 112 -0.51 14.87 -4.90
CA VAL A 112 -1.79 15.12 -5.60
C VAL A 112 -2.35 13.82 -6.17
N ALA A 113 -1.53 13.00 -6.82
CA ALA A 113 -1.96 11.69 -7.31
C ALA A 113 -2.41 10.76 -6.18
N SER A 114 -1.67 10.74 -5.07
CA SER A 114 -2.01 9.93 -3.90
C SER A 114 -3.31 10.38 -3.25
N PHE A 115 -3.59 11.69 -3.21
CA PHE A 115 -4.85 12.23 -2.71
C PHE A 115 -6.03 11.80 -3.59
N TRP A 116 -5.92 11.94 -4.92
CA TRP A 116 -6.96 11.50 -5.84
C TRP A 116 -7.19 9.99 -5.80
N LEU A 117 -6.14 9.20 -5.56
CA LEU A 117 -6.25 7.75 -5.35
C LEU A 117 -6.84 7.37 -3.99
N ALA A 118 -6.69 8.22 -2.97
CA ALA A 118 -7.29 8.01 -1.66
C ALA A 118 -8.81 8.24 -1.68
N LEU A 119 -9.34 9.11 -2.54
CA LEU A 119 -10.77 9.41 -2.58
C LEU A 119 -11.66 8.19 -2.87
N PRO A 120 -11.39 7.35 -3.90
CA PRO A 120 -12.20 6.16 -4.14
C PRO A 120 -12.21 5.17 -2.97
N VAL A 121 -11.06 4.96 -2.30
CA VAL A 121 -11.01 4.03 -1.16
C VAL A 121 -11.65 4.64 0.08
N LEU A 122 -11.60 5.97 0.23
CA LEU A 122 -12.29 6.69 1.29
C LEU A 122 -13.82 6.61 1.11
N LEU A 123 -14.31 6.81 -0.12
CA LEU A 123 -15.72 6.64 -0.47
C LEU A 123 -16.19 5.21 -0.22
N LEU A 124 -15.38 4.22 -0.58
CA LEU A 124 -15.64 2.82 -0.27
C LEU A 124 -15.74 2.59 1.25
N SER A 125 -14.83 3.18 2.03
CA SER A 125 -14.81 3.06 3.49
C SER A 125 -16.08 3.67 4.12
N PHE A 126 -16.50 4.86 3.68
CA PHE A 126 -17.76 5.47 4.13
C PHE A 126 -19.00 4.73 3.66
N GLY A 127 -19.00 4.19 2.44
CA GLY A 127 -20.08 3.33 1.95
C GLY A 127 -20.24 2.07 2.80
N PHE A 128 -19.11 1.43 3.16
CA PHE A 128 -19.11 0.27 4.04
C PHE A 128 -19.65 0.60 5.43
N PHE A 129 -19.19 1.73 6.00
CA PHE A 129 -19.68 2.24 7.28
C PHE A 129 -21.19 2.51 7.25
N TYR A 130 -21.68 3.16 6.19
CA TYR A 130 -23.09 3.50 6.03
C TYR A 130 -23.96 2.24 5.97
N VAL A 131 -23.59 1.25 5.17
CA VAL A 131 -24.31 -0.03 5.07
C VAL A 131 -24.29 -0.77 6.41
N ALA A 132 -23.14 -0.83 7.08
CA ALA A 132 -23.01 -1.47 8.38
C ALA A 132 -23.91 -0.82 9.45
N LYS A 133 -23.95 0.52 9.51
CA LYS A 133 -24.71 1.26 10.52
C LYS A 133 -26.21 1.32 10.23
N TYR A 134 -26.61 1.64 9.00
CA TYR A 134 -27.99 1.99 8.68
C TYR A 134 -28.78 0.89 7.97
N VAL A 135 -28.11 -0.07 7.33
CA VAL A 135 -28.80 -1.18 6.64
C VAL A 135 -28.76 -2.43 7.52
N LEU A 136 -27.56 -2.79 7.99
CA LEU A 136 -27.36 -3.97 8.83
C LEU A 136 -27.64 -3.73 10.31
N HIS A 137 -27.75 -2.46 10.74
CA HIS A 137 -28.04 -2.07 12.13
C HIS A 137 -27.11 -2.74 13.14
N LEU A 138 -25.82 -2.87 12.80
CA LEU A 138 -24.85 -3.52 13.66
C LEU A 138 -24.62 -2.70 14.94
N PRO A 139 -24.45 -3.38 16.09
CA PRO A 139 -24.03 -2.70 17.31
C PRO A 139 -22.63 -2.10 17.11
N LEU A 140 -22.34 -1.03 17.84
CA LEU A 140 -21.16 -0.18 17.62
C LEU A 140 -19.83 -0.97 17.64
N ASP A 141 -19.74 -1.97 18.52
CA ASP A 141 -18.57 -2.80 18.71
C ASP A 141 -18.31 -3.78 17.54
N GLN A 142 -19.38 -4.39 16.99
CA GLN A 142 -19.30 -5.17 15.76
C GLN A 142 -19.02 -4.28 14.55
N LEU A 143 -19.61 -3.08 14.50
CA LEU A 143 -19.35 -2.11 13.45
C LEU A 143 -17.86 -1.71 13.44
N GLN A 144 -17.27 -1.41 14.59
CA GLN A 144 -15.85 -1.05 14.71
C GLN A 144 -14.94 -2.18 14.23
N THR A 145 -15.28 -3.42 14.58
CA THR A 145 -14.55 -4.61 14.12
C THR A 145 -14.67 -4.79 12.61
N LEU A 146 -15.86 -4.60 12.04
CA LEU A 146 -16.08 -4.68 10.61
C LEU A 146 -15.30 -3.59 9.85
N MET A 147 -15.27 -2.37 10.38
CA MET A 147 -14.46 -1.29 9.81
C MET A 147 -12.96 -1.58 9.88
N PHE A 148 -12.49 -2.19 10.96
CA PHE A 148 -11.11 -2.66 11.07
C PHE A 148 -10.77 -3.68 9.97
N VAL A 149 -11.58 -4.74 9.80
CA VAL A 149 -11.37 -5.76 8.75
C VAL A 149 -11.36 -5.11 7.36
N MET A 150 -12.30 -4.20 7.10
CA MET A 150 -12.38 -3.48 5.84
C MET A 150 -11.15 -2.60 5.57
N LEU A 151 -10.62 -1.92 6.59
CA LEU A 151 -9.41 -1.10 6.47
C LEU A 151 -8.16 -1.96 6.22
N VAL A 152 -8.07 -3.14 6.83
CA VAL A 152 -7.01 -4.11 6.52
C VAL A 152 -7.12 -4.54 5.06
N PHE A 153 -8.26 -5.07 4.63
CA PHE A 153 -8.42 -5.63 3.29
C PHE A 153 -8.26 -4.59 2.18
N SER A 154 -8.82 -3.39 2.35
CA SER A 154 -8.61 -2.29 1.41
C SER A 154 -7.15 -1.80 1.41
N GLY A 155 -6.50 -1.80 2.58
CA GLY A 155 -5.06 -1.51 2.72
C GLY A 155 -4.17 -2.53 2.00
N GLN A 156 -4.55 -3.81 2.01
CA GLN A 156 -3.93 -4.87 1.22
C GLN A 156 -4.12 -4.59 -0.28
N ALA A 157 -5.36 -4.43 -0.73
CA ALA A 157 -5.70 -4.20 -2.14
C ALA A 157 -4.98 -2.98 -2.74
N ASN A 158 -4.86 -1.88 -1.99
CA ASN A 158 -4.13 -0.69 -2.43
C ASN A 158 -2.65 -0.95 -2.71
N VAL A 159 -2.00 -1.84 -1.96
CA VAL A 159 -0.61 -2.24 -2.23
C VAL A 159 -0.51 -2.89 -3.62
N TYR A 160 -1.43 -3.79 -3.97
CA TYR A 160 -1.46 -4.43 -5.29
C TYR A 160 -1.79 -3.45 -6.42
N LEU A 161 -2.67 -2.48 -6.18
CA LEU A 161 -3.05 -1.46 -7.16
C LEU A 161 -1.89 -0.55 -7.55
N VAL A 162 -1.18 -0.04 -6.55
CA VAL A 162 -0.13 0.98 -6.71
C VAL A 162 1.20 0.38 -7.17
N ARG A 163 1.36 -0.93 -6.98
CA ARG A 163 2.54 -1.72 -7.36
C ARG A 163 2.96 -1.53 -8.81
N GLU A 164 1.99 -1.54 -9.72
CA GLU A 164 2.21 -1.45 -11.15
C GLU A 164 1.69 -0.11 -11.68
N ARG A 165 2.46 0.54 -12.57
CA ARG A 165 2.07 1.83 -13.18
C ARG A 165 0.97 1.63 -14.23
N HIS A 166 0.97 0.47 -14.88
CA HIS A 166 -0.10 0.02 -15.75
C HIS A 166 -1.16 -0.77 -14.97
N HIS A 167 -2.07 -1.45 -15.67
CA HIS A 167 -3.04 -2.34 -15.03
C HIS A 167 -2.33 -3.34 -14.11
N PHE A 168 -2.89 -3.58 -12.92
CA PHE A 168 -2.24 -4.43 -11.91
C PHE A 168 -1.97 -5.88 -12.39
N TRP A 169 -2.66 -6.32 -13.46
CA TRP A 169 -2.61 -7.64 -14.06
C TRP A 169 -1.39 -7.83 -14.98
N ASN A 170 -0.75 -6.72 -15.37
CA ASN A 170 0.41 -6.75 -16.29
C ASN A 170 1.68 -7.26 -15.62
N SER A 171 1.72 -7.32 -14.28
CA SER A 171 2.88 -7.77 -13.53
C SER A 171 2.47 -8.73 -12.42
N ARG A 172 3.16 -9.86 -12.31
CA ARG A 172 2.88 -10.87 -11.28
C ARG A 172 3.54 -10.49 -9.95
N PRO A 173 2.77 -10.39 -8.86
CA PRO A 173 3.32 -10.17 -7.51
C PRO A 173 4.39 -11.18 -7.13
N SER A 174 5.32 -10.79 -6.26
CA SER A 174 6.27 -11.74 -5.67
C SER A 174 5.52 -12.82 -4.87
N ARG A 175 6.05 -14.04 -4.85
CA ARG A 175 5.45 -15.14 -4.06
C ARG A 175 5.35 -14.79 -2.57
N TRP A 176 6.30 -14.03 -2.06
CA TRP A 176 6.32 -13.54 -0.68
C TRP A 176 5.20 -12.55 -0.38
N MET A 177 4.87 -11.67 -1.33
CA MET A 177 3.76 -10.73 -1.20
C MET A 177 2.41 -11.46 -1.18
N LEU A 178 2.22 -12.46 -2.06
CA LEU A 178 1.00 -13.28 -2.07
C LEU A 178 0.83 -14.09 -0.78
N LEU A 179 1.90 -14.74 -0.32
CA LEU A 179 1.88 -15.49 0.93
C LEU A 179 1.61 -14.58 2.13
N GLY A 180 2.26 -13.41 2.18
CA GLY A 180 2.05 -12.43 3.24
C GLY A 180 0.60 -11.94 3.31
N THR A 181 0.01 -11.58 2.17
CA THR A 181 -1.40 -11.17 2.11
C THR A 181 -2.34 -12.31 2.47
N LEU A 182 -2.08 -13.55 2.04
CA LEU A 182 -2.92 -14.70 2.38
C LEU A 182 -2.88 -15.00 3.88
N VAL A 183 -1.69 -14.99 4.49
CA VAL A 183 -1.53 -15.16 5.94
C VAL A 183 -2.25 -14.04 6.68
N ASP A 184 -2.09 -12.78 6.26
CA ASP A 184 -2.74 -11.63 6.90
C ASP A 184 -4.27 -11.72 6.84
N ILE A 185 -4.85 -12.04 5.67
CA ILE A 185 -6.30 -12.20 5.51
C ILE A 185 -6.84 -13.32 6.40
N VAL A 186 -6.15 -14.46 6.46
CA VAL A 186 -6.57 -15.59 7.31
C VAL A 186 -6.47 -15.22 8.78
N LEU A 187 -5.37 -14.60 9.20
CA LEU A 187 -5.12 -14.25 10.61
C LEU A 187 -6.10 -13.19 11.11
N VAL A 188 -6.32 -12.13 10.32
CA VAL A 188 -7.33 -11.10 10.61
C VAL A 188 -8.75 -11.69 10.58
N GLY A 189 -9.03 -12.60 9.66
CA GLY A 189 -10.31 -13.31 9.62
C GLY A 189 -10.57 -14.16 10.86
N ILE A 190 -9.55 -14.87 11.37
CA ILE A 190 -9.63 -15.64 12.62
C ILE A 190 -9.85 -14.71 13.81
N PHE A 191 -9.07 -13.62 13.91
CA PHE A 191 -9.19 -12.68 15.03
C PHE A 191 -10.58 -12.03 15.09
N ALA A 192 -11.11 -11.62 13.94
CA ALA A 192 -12.42 -11.00 13.83
C ALA A 192 -13.58 -12.00 14.04
N SER A 193 -13.43 -13.25 13.61
CA SER A 193 -14.50 -14.26 13.79
C SER A 193 -14.53 -14.86 15.21
N GLN A 194 -13.38 -15.01 15.85
CA GLN A 194 -13.29 -15.54 17.23
C GLN A 194 -13.37 -14.46 18.31
N GLY A 195 -13.32 -13.18 17.92
CA GLY A 195 -13.35 -12.06 18.87
C GLY A 195 -12.07 -11.92 19.70
N ILE A 196 -10.91 -12.24 19.11
CA ILE A 196 -9.61 -12.08 19.78
C ILE A 196 -9.23 -10.59 19.69
N LEU A 197 -9.18 -9.90 20.83
CA LEU A 197 -8.89 -8.46 20.96
C LEU A 197 -9.92 -7.52 20.29
N MET A 198 -11.03 -8.05 19.79
CA MET A 198 -12.11 -7.31 19.12
C MET A 198 -13.45 -8.03 19.30
N THR A 199 -14.57 -7.39 19.00
CA THR A 199 -15.87 -8.07 19.09
C THR A 199 -16.04 -9.07 17.94
N ALA A 200 -16.46 -10.30 18.25
CA ALA A 200 -16.69 -11.31 17.23
C ALA A 200 -17.75 -10.88 16.21
N ILE A 201 -17.42 -10.99 14.92
CA ILE A 201 -18.35 -10.79 13.82
C ILE A 201 -18.55 -12.08 13.00
N PRO A 202 -19.75 -12.33 12.47
CA PRO A 202 -20.00 -13.45 11.57
C PRO A 202 -19.01 -13.52 10.40
N LEU A 203 -18.58 -14.73 10.06
CA LEU A 203 -17.68 -14.99 8.93
C LEU A 203 -18.25 -14.50 7.60
N SER A 204 -19.59 -14.41 7.47
CA SER A 204 -20.27 -13.84 6.32
C SER A 204 -19.88 -12.38 6.08
N TYR A 205 -19.78 -11.54 7.12
CA TYR A 205 -19.37 -10.14 6.95
C TYR A 205 -17.91 -10.01 6.54
N ILE A 206 -17.04 -10.89 7.05
CA ILE A 206 -15.64 -10.96 6.62
C ILE A 206 -15.56 -11.34 5.13
N ALA A 207 -16.29 -12.39 4.72
CA ALA A 207 -16.33 -12.82 3.32
C ALA A 207 -16.91 -11.74 2.39
N ILE A 208 -17.98 -11.04 2.81
CA ILE A 208 -18.56 -9.92 2.07
C ILE A 208 -17.55 -8.79 1.94
N SER A 209 -16.83 -8.43 3.02
CA SER A 209 -15.81 -7.38 2.96
C SER A 209 -14.70 -7.72 1.96
N LEU A 210 -14.24 -8.98 1.94
CA LEU A 210 -13.24 -9.45 0.99
C LEU A 210 -13.76 -9.38 -0.45
N LEU A 211 -15.01 -9.80 -0.67
CA LEU A 211 -15.65 -9.76 -1.99
C LEU A 211 -15.83 -8.33 -2.49
N VAL A 212 -16.30 -7.42 -1.65
CA VAL A 212 -16.47 -5.99 -1.99
C VAL A 212 -15.13 -5.36 -2.33
N VAL A 213 -14.09 -5.62 -1.54
CA VAL A 213 -12.74 -5.15 -1.85
C VAL A 213 -12.24 -5.73 -3.17
N ALA A 214 -12.43 -7.03 -3.42
CA ALA A 214 -12.04 -7.68 -4.66
C ALA A 214 -12.74 -7.07 -5.89
N LEU A 215 -14.04 -6.74 -5.78
CA LEU A 215 -14.79 -6.04 -6.83
C LEU A 215 -14.38 -4.58 -7.00
N TYR A 216 -13.92 -3.93 -5.94
CA TYR A 216 -13.41 -2.56 -5.99
C TYR A 216 -12.08 -2.47 -6.75
N VAL A 217 -11.20 -3.47 -6.66
CA VAL A 217 -9.84 -3.43 -7.24
C VAL A 217 -9.87 -3.12 -8.75
N PRO A 218 -10.64 -3.80 -9.61
CA PRO A 218 -10.73 -3.45 -11.02
C PRO A 218 -11.16 -2.00 -11.26
N CYS A 219 -12.18 -1.52 -10.56
CA CYS A 219 -12.68 -0.15 -10.69
C CYS A 219 -11.61 0.89 -10.30
N ALA A 220 -10.90 0.64 -9.20
CA ALA A 220 -9.82 1.50 -8.74
C ALA A 220 -8.62 1.51 -9.71
N ASP A 221 -8.34 0.39 -10.38
CA ASP A 221 -7.25 0.28 -11.36
C ASP A 221 -7.48 1.17 -12.59
N TRP A 222 -8.73 1.28 -13.06
CA TRP A 222 -9.10 2.21 -14.14
C TRP A 222 -8.89 3.67 -13.73
N ILE A 223 -9.35 4.05 -12.53
CA ILE A 223 -9.19 5.39 -11.98
C ILE A 223 -7.70 5.72 -11.83
N LYS A 224 -6.91 4.78 -11.34
CA LYS A 224 -5.46 4.91 -11.20
C LYS A 224 -4.77 5.25 -12.51
N ILE A 225 -5.11 4.54 -13.58
CA ILE A 225 -4.49 4.76 -14.90
C ILE A 225 -4.84 6.15 -15.44
N LEU A 226 -6.07 6.60 -15.23
CA LEU A 226 -6.48 7.96 -15.58
C LEU A 226 -5.64 9.00 -14.81
N ILE A 227 -5.52 8.85 -13.49
CA ILE A 227 -4.75 9.76 -12.63
C ILE A 227 -3.27 9.78 -13.04
N PHE A 228 -2.65 8.62 -13.27
CA PHE A 228 -1.24 8.54 -13.65
C PHE A 228 -0.97 9.15 -15.03
N LYS A 229 -1.90 9.02 -15.98
CA LYS A 229 -1.82 9.70 -17.28
C LYS A 229 -1.91 11.22 -17.14
N LEU A 230 -2.84 11.72 -16.32
CA LEU A 230 -3.04 13.16 -16.10
C LEU A 230 -1.86 13.82 -15.39
N ILE A 231 -1.27 13.13 -14.40
CA ILE A 231 -0.21 13.69 -13.54
C ILE A 231 1.20 13.33 -14.04
N GLN A 232 1.30 12.58 -15.14
CA GLN A 232 2.57 12.14 -15.76
C GLN A 232 3.50 11.41 -14.78
N ILE A 233 2.94 10.52 -13.97
CA ILE A 233 3.73 9.64 -13.09
C ILE A 233 4.08 8.40 -13.91
N GLY A 234 5.29 8.38 -14.46
CA GLY A 234 5.90 7.26 -15.19
C GLY A 234 7.08 6.69 -14.42
#